data_AF-A0A962GD08-F1
#
_entry.id   AF-A0A962GD08-F1
#
_cell.length_a   1.000
_cell.length_b   1.000
_cell.length_c   1.000
_cell.angle_alpha   90.00
_cell.angle_beta   90.00
_cell.angle_gamma   90.00
#
_symmetry.space_group_name_H-M   'P 1'
#
loop_
_entity.id
_entity.type
_entity.pdbx_description
1 polymer ?
#
loop_
_entity_poly.entity_id
_entity_poly.type
_entity_poly.pdbx_seq_one_letter_code
_entity_poly.pdbx_strand_id
1 'polypeptide(L)'
;PILGKVRGFDEAEPSAAGLRRDGAGRSYTTLGYANGPGHLAASNRQPAGTKRFPHKPSHQDTAAVPRPDLDDVDTTDPDYLQESAVPMKDETHGGEDVAVFARGPGAEGVHGSFEQNALFHLMVQASPPIRRLLCRRGDCSDGTLPDRLPAASTTAH
;
A
#
# COMPACT_ATOMS: atom_id res chain seq x y z
N PRO A 1 4.70 1.62 -17.89
CA PRO A 1 4.66 2.35 -16.60
C PRO A 1 3.98 1.45 -15.56
N ILE A 2 4.27 1.62 -14.27
CA ILE A 2 3.72 0.74 -13.21
C ILE A 2 2.19 0.78 -13.15
N LEU A 3 1.56 1.92 -13.45
CA LEU A 3 0.10 2.06 -13.50
C LEU A 3 -0.50 1.59 -14.84
N GLY A 4 0.33 1.24 -15.82
CA GLY A 4 -0.11 0.85 -17.16
C GLY A 4 -0.33 -0.66 -17.33
N LYS A 5 -0.79 -1.02 -18.52
CA LYS A 5 -0.84 -2.40 -19.02
C LYS A 5 0.54 -3.02 -19.13
N VAL A 6 0.61 -4.34 -18.93
CA VAL A 6 1.84 -5.12 -19.13
C VAL A 6 2.19 -5.13 -20.61
N ARG A 7 3.43 -4.79 -20.92
CA ARG A 7 4.00 -4.82 -22.25
C ARG A 7 5.07 -5.89 -22.35
N GLY A 8 5.25 -6.43 -23.55
CA GLY A 8 6.37 -7.30 -23.84
C GLY A 8 7.70 -6.57 -23.70
N PHE A 9 8.79 -7.31 -23.84
CA PHE A 9 10.11 -6.75 -24.01
C PHE A 9 10.71 -7.43 -25.23
N ASP A 10 11.21 -6.62 -26.16
CA ASP A 10 11.95 -7.07 -27.32
C ASP A 10 13.27 -6.28 -27.33
N GLU A 11 14.39 -7.00 -27.24
CA GLU A 11 15.72 -6.39 -27.19
C GLU A 11 16.14 -5.79 -28.53
N ALA A 12 15.64 -6.35 -29.64
CA ALA A 12 15.96 -5.88 -30.98
C ALA A 12 15.10 -4.67 -31.36
N GLU A 13 13.84 -4.65 -30.93
CA GLU A 13 12.94 -3.51 -31.16
C GLU A 13 12.12 -3.14 -29.90
N PRO A 14 12.71 -2.39 -28.96
CA PRO A 14 12.05 -2.00 -27.71
C PRO A 14 10.73 -1.23 -27.91
N SER A 15 10.58 -0.54 -29.04
CA SER A 15 9.35 0.18 -29.42
C SER A 15 8.24 -0.73 -29.95
N ALA A 16 8.56 -1.97 -30.36
CA ALA A 16 7.60 -2.96 -30.88
C ALA A 16 6.94 -3.80 -29.77
N ALA A 17 7.29 -3.55 -28.51
CA ALA A 17 6.72 -4.23 -27.34
C ALA A 17 5.20 -4.05 -27.23
N GLY A 18 4.46 -5.00 -27.82
CA GLY A 18 3.00 -5.10 -27.76
C GLY A 18 2.47 -5.40 -26.36
N LEU A 19 1.14 -5.26 -26.19
CA LEU A 19 0.46 -5.62 -24.94
C LEU A 19 0.55 -7.14 -24.70
N ARG A 20 0.86 -7.53 -23.46
CA ARG A 20 0.81 -8.93 -23.05
C ARG A 20 -0.63 -9.33 -22.77
N ARG A 21 -0.94 -10.58 -23.08
CA ARG A 21 -2.27 -11.19 -22.96
C ARG A 21 -2.28 -12.21 -21.82
N ASP A 22 -3.42 -12.31 -21.14
CA ASP A 22 -3.70 -13.37 -20.18
C ASP A 22 -4.14 -14.68 -20.90
N GLY A 23 -4.47 -15.71 -20.12
CA GLY A 23 -4.96 -17.00 -20.67
C GLY A 23 -6.29 -16.91 -21.41
N ALA A 24 -7.03 -15.79 -21.28
CA ALA A 24 -8.26 -15.51 -22.01
C ALA A 24 -8.03 -14.58 -23.22
N GLY A 25 -6.78 -14.24 -23.55
CA GLY A 25 -6.44 -13.39 -24.69
C GLY A 25 -6.67 -11.90 -24.44
N ARG A 26 -6.83 -11.44 -23.20
CA ARG A 26 -7.09 -10.03 -22.86
C ARG A 26 -5.85 -9.35 -22.31
N SER A 27 -5.67 -8.06 -22.60
CA SER A 27 -4.61 -7.29 -21.96
C SER A 27 -4.90 -7.06 -20.47
N TYR A 28 -3.85 -6.92 -19.66
CA TYR A 28 -3.97 -6.77 -18.21
C TYR A 28 -3.02 -5.71 -17.66
N THR A 29 -3.40 -5.12 -16.53
CA THR A 29 -2.61 -4.11 -15.82
C THR A 29 -1.41 -4.72 -15.10
N THR A 30 -0.34 -3.94 -14.96
CA THR A 30 0.84 -4.32 -14.17
C THR A 30 0.51 -4.44 -12.69
N LEU A 31 -0.37 -3.57 -12.19
CA LEU A 31 -0.90 -3.64 -10.82
C LEU A 31 -2.33 -4.17 -10.82
N GLY A 32 -2.66 -4.91 -9.76
CA GLY A 32 -4.01 -5.29 -9.40
C GLY A 32 -4.12 -5.37 -7.88
N TYR A 33 -5.34 -5.43 -7.39
CA TYR A 33 -5.61 -5.50 -5.95
C TYR A 33 -6.26 -6.83 -5.56
N ALA A 34 -6.01 -7.29 -4.34
CA ALA A 34 -6.70 -8.48 -3.83
C ALA A 34 -8.19 -8.20 -3.62
N ASN A 35 -8.52 -7.02 -3.11
CA ASN A 35 -9.88 -6.57 -2.86
C ASN A 35 -10.03 -5.07 -3.15
N GLY A 36 -11.26 -4.56 -3.07
CA GLY A 36 -11.51 -3.13 -3.14
C GLY A 36 -12.53 -2.74 -4.22
N PRO A 37 -12.68 -1.43 -4.48
CA PRO A 37 -13.75 -0.91 -5.31
C PRO A 37 -13.52 -1.14 -6.80
N GLY A 38 -12.36 -1.63 -7.22
CA GLY A 38 -12.05 -1.98 -8.62
C GLY A 38 -12.73 -3.25 -9.14
N HIS A 39 -13.50 -3.97 -8.32
CA HIS A 39 -14.12 -5.23 -8.69
C HIS A 39 -15.11 -5.06 -9.85
N LEU A 40 -15.07 -5.98 -10.82
CA LEU A 40 -15.75 -5.84 -12.11
C LEU A 40 -17.27 -6.02 -12.08
N ALA A 41 -17.84 -6.62 -11.03
CA ALA A 41 -19.28 -6.80 -10.91
C ALA A 41 -20.04 -5.46 -10.94
N ALA A 42 -21.27 -5.47 -11.45
CA ALA A 42 -22.14 -4.30 -11.36
C ALA A 42 -22.36 -3.91 -9.89
N SER A 43 -22.59 -2.62 -9.65
CA SER A 43 -22.89 -2.10 -8.31
C SER A 43 -24.05 -1.12 -8.38
N ASN A 44 -24.53 -0.68 -7.22
CA ASN A 44 -25.51 0.39 -7.15
C ASN A 44 -24.97 1.78 -7.59
N ARG A 45 -23.69 1.86 -7.98
CA ARG A 45 -23.03 3.10 -8.39
C ARG A 45 -22.53 3.06 -9.83
N GLN A 46 -22.06 1.91 -10.32
CA GLN A 46 -21.44 1.79 -11.63
C GLN A 46 -21.75 0.42 -12.28
N PRO A 47 -21.94 0.38 -13.61
CA PRO A 47 -22.21 -0.86 -14.36
C PRO A 47 -21.03 -1.84 -14.28
N ALA A 48 -21.26 -3.10 -14.65
CA ALA A 48 -20.19 -4.10 -14.73
C ALA A 48 -19.06 -3.67 -15.69
N GLY A 49 -17.84 -4.15 -15.42
CA GLY A 49 -16.62 -3.79 -16.16
C GLY A 49 -15.68 -2.88 -15.35
N THR A 50 -14.80 -2.18 -16.06
CA THR A 50 -13.81 -1.27 -15.47
C THR A 50 -14.47 -0.19 -14.61
N LYS A 51 -13.89 0.11 -13.44
CA LYS A 51 -14.45 1.08 -12.49
C LYS A 51 -13.65 2.38 -12.51
N ARG A 52 -14.31 3.47 -12.12
CA ARG A 52 -13.69 4.78 -11.98
C ARG A 52 -13.90 5.39 -10.59
N PHE A 53 -12.92 6.13 -10.09
CA PHE A 53 -13.08 6.94 -8.89
C PHE A 53 -14.05 8.11 -9.15
N PRO A 54 -14.89 8.51 -8.18
CA PRO A 54 -15.15 7.83 -6.91
C PRO A 54 -16.07 6.62 -7.07
N HIS A 55 -15.70 5.48 -6.47
CA HIS A 55 -16.54 4.29 -6.40
C HIS A 55 -16.59 3.75 -4.97
N LYS A 56 -17.66 4.07 -4.24
CA LYS A 56 -17.93 3.57 -2.88
C LYS A 56 -19.32 2.91 -2.84
N PRO A 57 -19.45 1.69 -3.38
CA PRO A 57 -20.74 1.02 -3.43
C PRO A 57 -21.21 0.59 -2.04
N SER A 58 -22.52 0.60 -1.83
CA SER A 58 -23.15 -0.04 -0.66
C SER A 58 -23.67 -1.44 -0.98
N HIS A 59 -23.83 -1.74 -2.27
CA HIS A 59 -24.23 -3.05 -2.79
C HIS A 59 -23.47 -3.36 -4.08
N GLN A 60 -23.03 -4.60 -4.22
CA GLN A 60 -22.41 -5.14 -5.43
C GLN A 60 -23.13 -6.43 -5.82
N ASP A 61 -23.28 -6.65 -7.12
CA ASP A 61 -23.81 -7.89 -7.67
C ASP A 61 -22.82 -9.05 -7.43
N THR A 62 -23.34 -10.25 -7.28
CA THR A 62 -22.59 -11.49 -7.09
C THR A 62 -22.39 -12.25 -8.40
N ALA A 63 -23.02 -11.81 -9.49
CA ALA A 63 -22.85 -12.41 -10.81
C ALA A 63 -21.38 -12.35 -11.25
N ALA A 64 -20.87 -13.49 -11.73
CA ALA A 64 -19.56 -13.55 -12.35
C ALA A 64 -19.56 -12.73 -13.65
N VAL A 65 -18.61 -11.80 -13.77
CA VAL A 65 -18.43 -10.95 -14.95
C VAL A 65 -17.11 -11.32 -15.62
N PRO A 66 -17.08 -11.55 -16.95
CA PRO A 66 -15.82 -11.77 -17.65
C PRO A 66 -14.93 -10.53 -17.53
N ARG A 67 -13.61 -10.73 -17.47
CA ARG A 67 -12.67 -9.61 -17.54
C ARG A 67 -12.93 -8.77 -18.80
N PRO A 68 -12.95 -7.44 -18.72
CA PRO A 68 -13.06 -6.59 -19.89
C PRO A 68 -11.76 -6.67 -20.72
N ASP A 69 -11.87 -6.37 -22.01
CA ASP A 69 -10.68 -6.07 -22.81
C ASP A 69 -10.21 -4.64 -22.46
N LEU A 70 -8.91 -4.50 -22.19
CA LEU A 70 -8.32 -3.24 -21.77
C LEU A 70 -7.55 -2.56 -22.90
N ASP A 71 -7.52 -3.10 -24.12
CA ASP A 71 -6.68 -2.58 -25.21
C ASP A 71 -6.85 -1.09 -25.47
N ASP A 72 -8.11 -0.63 -25.53
CA ASP A 72 -8.47 0.78 -25.76
C ASP A 72 -8.84 1.53 -24.47
N VAL A 73 -8.67 0.90 -23.30
CA VAL A 73 -8.90 1.54 -22.01
C VAL A 73 -7.64 2.29 -21.59
N ASP A 74 -7.76 3.58 -21.26
CA ASP A 74 -6.67 4.29 -20.59
C ASP A 74 -6.62 3.88 -19.11
N THR A 75 -5.75 2.91 -18.81
CA THR A 75 -5.55 2.42 -17.44
C THR A 75 -4.63 3.33 -16.63
N THR A 76 -4.07 4.37 -17.23
CA THR A 76 -3.19 5.35 -16.58
C THR A 76 -3.93 6.62 -16.15
N ASP A 77 -5.20 6.74 -16.53
CA ASP A 77 -6.10 7.78 -16.05
C ASP A 77 -6.14 7.76 -14.50
N PRO A 78 -6.02 8.92 -13.84
CA PRO A 78 -5.97 8.98 -12.37
C PRO A 78 -7.24 8.46 -11.69
N ASP A 79 -8.38 8.47 -12.38
CA ASP A 79 -9.64 7.94 -11.87
C ASP A 79 -9.83 6.47 -12.25
N TYR A 80 -8.97 5.84 -13.07
CA TYR A 80 -9.09 4.40 -13.33
C TYR A 80 -8.79 3.58 -12.06
N LEU A 81 -9.75 2.76 -11.64
CA LEU A 81 -9.54 1.83 -10.53
C LEU A 81 -9.07 0.48 -11.07
N GLN A 82 -7.84 0.09 -10.72
CA GLN A 82 -7.28 -1.21 -11.10
C GLN A 82 -8.16 -2.35 -10.58
N GLU A 83 -8.25 -3.41 -11.38
CA GLU A 83 -9.13 -4.54 -11.09
C GLU A 83 -8.77 -5.22 -9.76
N SER A 84 -9.80 -5.63 -9.03
CA SER A 84 -9.68 -6.39 -7.79
C SER A 84 -10.44 -7.72 -7.84
N ALA A 85 -9.95 -8.73 -7.11
CA ALA A 85 -10.54 -10.06 -7.09
C ALA A 85 -11.77 -10.17 -6.15
N VAL A 86 -11.74 -9.47 -5.01
CA VAL A 86 -12.83 -9.49 -4.03
C VAL A 86 -13.54 -8.11 -3.96
N PRO A 87 -14.86 -8.06 -4.13
CA PRO A 87 -15.63 -6.82 -4.08
C PRO A 87 -15.63 -6.21 -2.67
N MET A 88 -15.08 -4.99 -2.52
CA MET A 88 -15.18 -4.20 -1.29
C MET A 88 -15.38 -2.72 -1.60
N LYS A 89 -15.96 -1.96 -0.67
CA LYS A 89 -16.18 -0.52 -0.83
C LYS A 89 -14.89 0.31 -0.80
N ASP A 90 -13.88 -0.20 -0.11
CA ASP A 90 -12.55 0.36 0.08
C ASP A 90 -11.57 -0.83 0.06
N GLU A 91 -10.33 -0.60 -0.35
CA GLU A 91 -9.27 -1.61 -0.23
C GLU A 91 -8.83 -1.76 1.23
N THR A 92 -8.36 -2.95 1.61
CA THR A 92 -7.87 -3.23 2.96
C THR A 92 -6.35 -3.20 3.01
N HIS A 93 -5.79 -2.70 4.10
CA HIS A 93 -4.35 -2.75 4.33
C HIS A 93 -3.77 -4.17 4.26
N GLY A 94 -2.56 -4.27 3.72
CA GLY A 94 -1.70 -5.42 3.85
C GLY A 94 -1.15 -5.60 5.27
N GLY A 95 -0.79 -6.83 5.61
CA GLY A 95 -0.24 -7.21 6.92
C GLY A 95 1.20 -7.70 6.85
N GLU A 96 1.86 -7.52 5.71
CA GLU A 96 3.27 -7.85 5.49
C GLU A 96 4.22 -6.87 6.19
N ASP A 97 5.45 -7.33 6.42
CA ASP A 97 6.52 -6.50 6.96
C ASP A 97 6.81 -5.29 6.05
N VAL A 98 7.02 -4.11 6.66
CA VAL A 98 7.38 -2.88 5.94
C VAL A 98 8.86 -2.53 6.11
N ALA A 99 9.45 -1.95 5.07
CA ALA A 99 10.85 -1.53 5.11
C ALA A 99 11.05 -0.28 6.01
N VAL A 100 12.14 -0.29 6.77
CA VAL A 100 12.63 0.88 7.51
C VAL A 100 13.98 1.30 6.92
N PHE A 101 14.10 2.58 6.55
CA PHE A 101 15.34 3.17 6.05
C PHE A 101 15.88 4.18 7.06
N ALA A 102 17.17 4.10 7.39
CA ALA A 102 17.81 4.99 8.36
C ALA A 102 19.14 5.56 7.84
N ARG A 103 19.47 6.78 8.28
CA ARG A 103 20.74 7.47 8.00
C ARG A 103 21.11 8.36 9.19
N GLY A 104 22.40 8.41 9.51
CA GLY A 104 22.95 9.22 10.60
C GLY A 104 23.37 8.36 11.80
N PRO A 105 23.64 8.98 12.96
CA PRO A 105 24.04 8.25 14.17
C PRO A 105 23.01 7.17 14.55
N GLY A 106 23.47 5.94 14.81
CA GLY A 106 22.61 4.82 15.19
C GLY A 106 21.90 4.12 14.02
N ALA A 107 22.07 4.57 12.78
CA ALA A 107 21.48 3.93 11.60
C ALA A 107 22.01 2.50 11.40
N GLU A 108 23.23 2.21 11.85
CA GLU A 108 23.82 0.87 11.87
C GLU A 108 23.03 -0.14 12.71
N GLY A 109 22.20 0.33 13.65
CA GLY A 109 21.30 -0.50 14.45
C GLY A 109 19.98 -0.85 13.75
N VAL A 110 19.69 -0.25 12.59
CA VAL A 110 18.49 -0.55 11.80
C VAL A 110 18.85 -1.60 10.75
N HIS A 111 18.77 -2.87 11.13
CA HIS A 111 19.07 -4.00 10.25
C HIS A 111 18.27 -5.25 10.65
N GLY A 112 18.13 -6.19 9.71
CA GLY A 112 17.38 -7.42 9.92
C GLY A 112 15.87 -7.19 10.01
N SER A 113 15.16 -8.19 10.54
CA SER A 113 13.73 -8.11 10.86
C SER A 113 13.56 -7.87 12.35
N PHE A 114 12.73 -6.89 12.72
CA PHE A 114 12.44 -6.54 14.10
C PHE A 114 11.01 -6.03 14.23
N GLU A 115 10.47 -6.13 15.44
CA GLU A 115 9.13 -5.66 15.78
C GLU A 115 9.00 -4.14 15.58
N GLN A 116 7.88 -3.66 15.03
CA GLN A 116 7.69 -2.22 14.74
C GLN A 116 7.91 -1.32 15.97
N ASN A 117 7.59 -1.80 17.18
CA ASN A 117 7.82 -1.06 18.42
C ASN A 117 9.32 -0.85 18.74
N ALA A 118 10.22 -1.68 18.22
CA ALA A 118 11.66 -1.51 18.41
C ALA A 118 12.20 -0.25 17.72
N LEU A 119 11.50 0.28 16.71
CA LEU A 119 11.87 1.53 16.04
C LEU A 119 11.98 2.70 17.04
N PHE A 120 11.07 2.77 18.00
CA PHE A 120 11.12 3.76 19.08
C PHE A 120 12.43 3.67 19.87
N HIS A 121 12.80 2.45 20.30
CA HIS A 121 14.01 2.24 21.10
C HIS A 121 15.27 2.58 20.31
N LEU A 122 15.33 2.23 19.02
CA LEU A 122 16.46 2.57 18.15
C LEU A 122 16.63 4.09 18.01
N MET A 123 15.53 4.83 17.75
CA MET A 123 15.56 6.29 17.64
C MET A 123 16.00 6.97 18.96
N VAL A 124 15.50 6.47 20.08
CA VAL A 124 15.79 7.02 21.41
C VAL A 124 17.24 6.74 21.82
N GLN A 125 17.77 5.55 21.54
CA GLN A 125 19.17 5.21 21.79
C GLN A 125 20.12 6.08 20.98
N ALA A 126 19.76 6.35 19.72
CA ALA A 126 20.52 7.20 18.81
C ALA A 126 20.46 8.71 19.16
N SER A 127 19.50 9.14 20.00
CA SER A 127 19.26 10.56 20.31
C SER A 127 19.39 10.89 21.80
N PRO A 128 20.59 11.31 22.27
CA PRO A 128 20.80 11.72 23.66
C PRO A 128 19.84 12.81 24.17
N PRO A 129 19.46 13.84 23.40
CA PRO A 129 18.48 14.84 23.85
C PRO A 129 17.10 14.23 24.15
N ILE A 130 16.59 13.35 23.27
CA ILE A 130 15.29 12.69 23.46
C ILE A 130 15.35 11.75 24.66
N ARG A 131 16.40 10.94 24.78
CA ARG A 131 16.60 10.07 25.94
C ARG A 131 16.61 10.85 27.25
N ARG A 132 17.35 11.97 27.32
CA ARG A 132 17.38 12.84 28.51
C ARG A 132 16.02 13.45 28.81
N LEU A 133 15.22 13.80 27.79
CA LEU A 133 13.87 14.29 27.99
C LEU A 133 12.97 13.22 28.62
N LEU A 134 12.95 12.02 28.04
CA LEU A 134 12.13 10.89 28.52
C LEU A 134 12.51 10.50 29.96
N CYS A 135 13.80 10.39 30.27
CA CYS A 135 14.21 10.05 31.64
C CYS A 135 13.88 11.16 32.65
N ARG A 136 13.97 12.45 32.28
CA ARG A 136 13.52 13.56 33.14
C ARG A 136 12.02 13.52 33.43
N ARG A 137 11.23 12.87 32.58
CA ARG A 137 9.78 12.71 32.77
C ARG A 137 9.41 11.46 33.58
N GLY A 138 10.40 10.64 33.97
CA GLY A 138 10.17 9.40 34.71
C GLY A 138 9.83 8.20 33.81
N ASP A 139 10.05 8.32 32.50
CA ASP A 139 9.72 7.28 31.51
C ASP A 139 10.84 6.23 31.33
N CYS A 140 11.86 6.24 32.20
CA CYS A 140 12.99 5.30 32.17
C CYS A 140 13.06 4.45 33.45
N SER A 141 13.27 3.15 33.32
CA SER A 141 13.86 2.33 34.37
C SER A 141 15.34 2.66 34.55
N ASP A 142 15.77 2.68 35.83
CA ASP A 142 17.15 2.91 36.26
C ASP A 142 17.83 4.17 35.68
N GLY A 143 17.03 5.13 35.19
CA GLY A 143 17.49 6.40 34.61
C GLY A 143 18.23 6.28 33.27
N THR A 144 18.25 5.11 32.62
CA THR A 144 19.13 4.86 31.45
C THR A 144 18.40 4.43 30.18
N LEU A 145 17.29 3.69 30.29
CA LEU A 145 16.54 3.18 29.14
C LEU A 145 15.07 3.59 29.21
N PRO A 146 14.55 4.34 28.22
CA PRO A 146 13.12 4.59 28.11
C PRO A 146 12.37 3.29 27.80
N ASP A 147 11.62 2.80 28.78
CA ASP A 147 10.88 1.54 28.76
C ASP A 147 9.41 1.70 29.17
N ARG A 148 9.01 2.91 29.55
CA ARG A 148 7.61 3.26 29.84
C ARG A 148 7.04 4.09 28.71
N LEU A 149 5.79 3.78 28.36
CA LEU A 149 5.02 4.62 27.46
C LEU A 149 4.80 5.99 28.12
N PRO A 150 5.17 7.11 27.47
CA PRO A 150 4.86 8.43 27.98
C PRO A 150 3.36 8.57 28.19
N ALA A 151 2.94 9.13 29.32
CA ALA A 151 1.55 9.48 29.52
C ALA A 151 1.09 10.39 28.38
N ALA A 152 -0.06 10.06 27.77
CA ALA A 152 -0.67 10.91 26.75
C ALA A 152 -0.84 12.33 27.32
N SER A 153 -0.48 13.33 26.52
CA SER A 153 -0.63 14.72 26.92
C SER A 153 -2.13 15.01 27.05
N THR A 154 -2.62 15.12 28.29
CA THR A 154 -4.02 15.43 28.62
C THR A 154 -4.32 16.93 28.54
N THR A 155 -3.55 17.70 27.76
CA THR A 155 -3.99 19.04 27.39
C THR A 155 -5.14 18.91 26.40
N ALA A 156 -6.36 18.87 26.97
CA ALA A 156 -7.57 19.21 26.26
C ALA A 156 -7.35 20.57 25.57
N HIS A 157 -7.53 20.60 24.26
CA HIS A 157 -7.74 21.83 23.51
C HIS A 157 -9.17 22.31 23.69
#